data_AF-A0A9E3TW19-F1
#
_entry.id   AF-A0A9E3TW19-F1
#
_cell.length_a   1.000
_cell.length_b   1.000
_cell.length_c   1.000
_cell.angle_alpha   90.00
_cell.angle_beta   90.00
_cell.angle_gamma   90.00
#
_symmetry.space_group_name_H-M   'P 1'
#
loop_
_entity.id
_entity.type
_entity.pdbx_description
1 polymer ?
#
loop_
_entity_poly.entity_id
_entity_poly.type
_entity_poly.pdbx_seq_one_letter_code
_entity_poly.pdbx_strand_id
1 'polypeptide(L)'
;MQLVGEDQNGNIGYQIVVSDIRFPLKSRQHLVVHVAGSRREVIFTLRDLDMPDAAAQSATVRMDDLSGLSGGDYPIVLGGQSVRRTTRQWDGEIEALRVVSGYVSDDRLNADPGRWKDGLVVWRATDEPSPSFTWSGVEGDFEANDPRRQAMTDLCQTLLNSNEFFYLH
;
A
#
# COMPACT_ATOMS: atom_id res chain seq x y z
N MET A 1 6.79 -2.36 -1.68
CA MET A 1 5.97 -3.29 -0.86
C MET A 1 6.89 -4.03 0.11
N GLN A 2 6.43 -4.35 1.32
CA GLN A 2 7.17 -5.21 2.25
C GLN A 2 6.47 -6.57 2.35
N LEU A 3 7.25 -7.64 2.21
CA LEU A 3 6.82 -9.02 2.45
C LEU A 3 7.36 -9.51 3.79
N VAL A 4 6.58 -10.34 4.45
CA VAL A 4 6.95 -11.01 5.71
C VAL A 4 6.67 -12.50 5.54
N GLY A 5 7.64 -13.32 5.89
CA GLY A 5 7.55 -14.77 5.80
C GLY A 5 8.62 -15.43 6.66
N GLU A 6 8.97 -16.66 6.33
CA GLU A 6 9.97 -17.45 7.03
C GLU A 6 11.16 -17.76 6.13
N ASP A 7 12.37 -17.66 6.67
CA ASP A 7 13.60 -18.11 6.02
C ASP A 7 13.72 -19.65 6.02
N GLN A 8 14.81 -20.17 5.46
CA GLN A 8 15.05 -21.63 5.40
C GLN A 8 15.21 -22.29 6.78
N ASN A 9 15.43 -21.51 7.84
CA ASN A 9 15.57 -21.99 9.21
C ASN A 9 14.27 -21.81 10.02
N GLY A 10 13.19 -21.30 9.42
CA GLY A 10 11.92 -21.01 10.10
C GLY A 10 11.92 -19.70 10.89
N ASN A 11 12.90 -18.81 10.70
CA ASN A 11 12.90 -17.49 11.34
C ASN A 11 12.08 -16.50 10.53
N ILE A 12 11.44 -15.55 11.21
CA ILE A 12 10.74 -14.44 10.55
C ILE A 12 11.73 -13.62 9.73
N GLY A 13 11.50 -13.57 8.43
CA GLY A 13 12.25 -12.78 7.46
C GLY A 13 11.41 -11.64 6.87
N TYR A 14 12.10 -10.58 6.47
CA TYR A 14 11.51 -9.38 5.86
C TYR A 14 12.16 -9.12 4.51
N GLN A 15 11.35 -8.88 3.48
CA GLN A 15 11.83 -8.46 2.16
C GLN A 15 11.17 -7.15 1.74
N ILE A 16 11.96 -6.20 1.26
CA ILE A 16 11.46 -5.02 0.57
C ILE A 16 11.48 -5.27 -0.93
N VAL A 17 10.30 -5.27 -1.55
CA VAL A 17 10.10 -5.42 -2.99
C VAL A 17 9.85 -4.03 -3.58
N VAL A 18 10.81 -3.53 -4.37
CA VAL A 18 10.78 -2.20 -4.97
C VAL A 18 10.41 -2.33 -6.45
N SER A 19 9.31 -1.68 -6.87
CA SER A 19 8.80 -1.74 -8.25
C SER A 19 9.38 -0.67 -9.17
N ASP A 20 10.03 0.36 -8.62
CA ASP A 20 10.47 1.58 -9.30
C ASP A 20 9.36 2.39 -10.02
N ILE A 21 8.09 1.94 -9.93
CA ILE A 21 6.92 2.71 -10.41
C ILE A 21 6.73 3.92 -9.50
N ARG A 22 6.63 5.10 -10.11
CA ARG A 22 6.37 6.36 -9.42
C ARG A 22 4.86 6.62 -9.38
N PHE A 23 4.31 6.77 -8.18
CA PHE A 23 2.93 7.19 -8.01
C PHE A 23 2.80 8.69 -8.30
N PRO A 24 1.98 9.10 -9.28
CA PRO A 24 1.64 10.50 -9.47
C PRO A 24 0.86 11.02 -8.25
N LEU A 25 1.23 12.19 -7.75
CA LEU A 25 0.50 12.85 -6.67
C LEU A 25 -0.75 13.54 -7.23
N LYS A 26 -1.82 13.62 -6.41
CA LYS A 26 -3.07 14.33 -6.74
C LYS A 26 -3.74 13.83 -8.03
N SER A 27 -3.56 12.54 -8.34
CA SER A 27 -4.23 11.88 -9.44
C SER A 27 -4.84 10.58 -8.95
N ARG A 28 -5.98 10.23 -9.52
CA ARG A 28 -6.70 9.00 -9.21
C ARG A 28 -6.06 7.84 -9.95
N GLN A 29 -5.65 6.81 -9.21
CA GLN A 29 -4.88 5.69 -9.75
C GLN A 29 -5.52 4.35 -9.39
N HIS A 30 -5.38 3.38 -10.28
CA HIS A 30 -5.71 1.98 -10.02
C HIS A 30 -4.43 1.15 -9.97
N LEU A 31 -4.06 0.71 -8.76
CA LEU A 31 -2.94 -0.21 -8.54
C LEU A 31 -3.44 -1.64 -8.44
N VAL A 32 -2.84 -2.53 -9.21
CA VAL A 32 -2.95 -3.98 -9.06
C VAL A 32 -1.60 -4.55 -8.65
N VAL A 33 -1.59 -5.39 -7.62
CA VAL A 33 -0.40 -6.13 -7.18
C VAL A 33 -0.73 -7.62 -7.18
N HIS A 34 0.01 -8.39 -7.98
CA HIS A 34 -0.09 -9.85 -8.02
C HIS A 34 1.17 -10.45 -7.39
N VAL A 35 0.98 -11.20 -6.30
CA VAL A 35 2.05 -11.90 -5.58
C VAL A 35 1.98 -13.39 -5.90
N ALA A 36 2.99 -13.91 -6.59
CA ALA A 36 3.07 -15.31 -7.00
C ALA A 36 4.20 -16.03 -6.25
N GLY A 37 3.90 -16.56 -5.06
CA GLY A 37 4.84 -17.32 -4.22
C GLY A 37 5.55 -18.46 -4.97
N SER A 38 4.80 -19.23 -5.76
CA SER A 38 5.32 -20.36 -6.53
C SER A 38 6.32 -19.96 -7.63
N ARG A 39 6.19 -18.75 -8.18
CA ARG A 39 7.10 -18.20 -9.20
C ARG A 39 8.17 -17.29 -8.62
N ARG A 40 8.07 -16.96 -7.33
CA ARG A 40 8.89 -15.96 -6.64
C ARG A 40 8.88 -14.62 -7.37
N GLU A 41 7.69 -14.15 -7.74
CA GLU A 41 7.52 -12.90 -8.47
C GLU A 41 6.39 -12.05 -7.86
N VAL A 42 6.57 -10.74 -7.91
CA VAL A 42 5.54 -9.74 -7.67
C VAL A 42 5.40 -8.89 -8.93
N ILE A 43 4.17 -8.76 -9.42
CA ILE A 43 3.86 -7.92 -10.57
C ILE A 43 3.03 -6.74 -10.07
N PHE A 44 3.50 -5.53 -10.37
CA PHE A 44 2.80 -4.27 -10.11
C PHE A 44 2.28 -3.74 -11.43
N THR A 45 1.03 -3.28 -11.45
CA THR A 45 0.44 -2.58 -12.59
C THR A 45 -0.28 -1.35 -12.07
N LEU A 46 0.09 -0.17 -12.56
CA LEU A 46 -0.49 1.11 -12.21
C LEU A 46 -1.16 1.71 -13.45
N ARG A 47 -2.43 2.08 -13.32
CA ARG A 47 -3.19 2.77 -14.36
C ARG A 47 -3.68 4.12 -13.83
N ASP A 48 -3.49 5.14 -14.63
CA ASP A 48 -4.08 6.45 -14.41
C ASP A 48 -5.57 6.42 -14.75
N LEU A 49 -6.43 6.82 -13.82
CA LEU A 49 -7.88 6.85 -14.03
C LEU A 49 -8.38 8.20 -14.52
N ASP A 50 -7.57 9.26 -14.41
CA ASP A 50 -7.86 10.59 -14.96
C ASP A 50 -7.51 10.65 -16.46
N MET A 51 -6.59 9.77 -16.90
CA MET A 51 -6.19 9.59 -18.30
C MET A 51 -6.44 8.15 -18.76
N PRO A 52 -7.69 7.77 -19.10
CA PRO A 52 -8.06 6.38 -19.39
C PRO A 52 -7.35 5.78 -20.62
N ASP A 53 -6.88 6.62 -21.55
CA ASP A 53 -6.11 6.22 -22.72
C ASP A 53 -4.60 6.07 -22.46
N ALA A 54 -4.13 6.47 -21.27
CA ALA A 54 -2.73 6.30 -20.89
C ALA A 54 -2.39 4.81 -20.71
N ALA A 55 -1.23 4.42 -21.22
CA ALA A 55 -0.73 3.06 -21.03
C ALA A 55 -0.47 2.79 -19.54
N ALA A 56 -0.87 1.60 -19.07
CA ALA A 56 -0.55 1.17 -17.72
C ALA A 56 0.97 0.98 -17.57
N GLN A 57 1.51 1.39 -16.44
CA GLN A 57 2.90 1.12 -16.07
C GLN A 57 2.96 -0.22 -15.36
N SER A 58 3.89 -1.09 -15.73
CA SER A 58 4.06 -2.39 -15.09
C SER A 58 5.51 -2.67 -14.72
N ALA A 59 5.71 -3.35 -13.60
CA ALA A 59 7.00 -3.80 -13.13
C ALA A 59 6.88 -5.21 -12.54
N THR A 60 7.80 -6.09 -12.91
CA THR A 60 7.91 -7.44 -12.34
C THR A 60 9.19 -7.52 -11.53
N VAL A 61 9.07 -7.90 -10.26
CA VAL A 61 10.17 -7.96 -9.30
C VAL A 61 10.27 -9.35 -8.74
N ARG A 62 11.48 -9.90 -8.69
CA ARG A 62 11.74 -11.23 -8.13
C ARG A 62 11.75 -11.17 -6.61
N MET A 63 11.12 -12.16 -5.97
CA MET A 63 11.13 -12.36 -4.52
C MET A 63 12.36 -13.16 -4.09
N ASP A 64 12.77 -12.95 -2.85
CA ASP A 64 13.82 -13.73 -2.20
C ASP A 64 13.24 -15.08 -1.75
N ASP A 65 14.06 -15.86 -1.04
CA ASP A 65 13.72 -17.21 -0.61
C ASP A 65 12.86 -17.27 0.66
N LEU A 66 11.96 -16.29 0.83
CA LEU A 66 10.96 -16.33 1.91
C LEU A 66 9.85 -17.33 1.57
N SER A 67 9.52 -18.16 2.55
CA SER A 67 8.39 -19.08 2.53
C SER A 67 7.31 -18.60 3.50
N GLY A 68 6.15 -19.26 3.57
CA GLY A 68 5.13 -18.92 4.56
C GLY A 68 4.63 -17.48 4.52
N LEU A 69 4.57 -16.85 3.34
CA LEU A 69 4.12 -15.46 3.17
C LEU A 69 2.73 -15.27 3.79
N SER A 70 2.72 -14.70 4.99
CA SER A 70 1.61 -14.54 5.95
C SER A 70 0.72 -15.78 6.19
N GLY A 71 0.83 -16.36 7.39
CA GLY A 71 -0.14 -17.34 7.93
C GLY A 71 -1.53 -16.77 8.26
N GLY A 72 -1.75 -15.46 8.06
CA GLY A 72 -3.03 -14.78 8.29
C GLY A 72 -3.26 -14.28 9.72
N ASP A 73 -2.24 -14.29 10.58
CA ASP A 73 -2.38 -13.98 12.02
C ASP A 73 -2.52 -12.48 12.35
N TYR A 74 -2.45 -11.60 11.36
CA TYR A 74 -2.56 -10.15 11.55
C TYR A 74 -3.86 -9.60 10.95
N PRO A 75 -4.50 -8.62 11.61
CA PRO A 75 -5.64 -7.93 11.04
C PRO A 75 -5.22 -7.16 9.78
N ILE A 76 -6.14 -7.09 8.81
CA ILE A 76 -5.96 -6.29 7.61
C ILE A 76 -6.21 -4.83 7.99
N VAL A 77 -5.22 -3.98 7.75
CA VAL A 77 -5.28 -2.54 8.03
C VAL A 77 -5.23 -1.79 6.71
N LEU A 78 -6.17 -0.87 6.52
CA LEU A 78 -6.18 0.07 5.42
C LEU A 78 -5.52 1.36 5.84
N GLY A 79 -4.69 1.94 4.97
CA GLY A 79 -4.06 3.23 5.22
C GLY A 79 -2.91 3.24 6.23
N GLY A 80 -2.37 2.08 6.64
CA GLY A 80 -1.30 2.03 7.64
C GLY A 80 -0.70 0.65 7.86
N GLN A 81 -0.10 0.45 9.03
CA GLN A 81 0.47 -0.82 9.48
C GLN A 81 -0.20 -1.27 10.78
N SER A 82 -0.38 -2.58 10.96
CA SER A 82 -1.03 -3.18 12.13
C SER A 82 -0.20 -3.13 13.42
N VAL A 83 1.09 -2.81 13.34
CA VAL A 83 2.01 -2.84 14.49
C VAL A 83 2.15 -1.46 15.13
N ARG A 84 2.28 -1.44 16.47
CA ARG A 84 2.16 -0.32 17.44
C ARG A 84 3.06 0.93 17.24
N ARG A 85 3.71 1.13 16.09
CA ARG A 85 4.48 2.37 15.81
C ARG A 85 3.85 3.10 14.64
N THR A 86 3.03 4.07 14.98
CA THR A 86 2.09 4.82 14.13
C THR A 86 2.70 5.83 13.16
N THR A 87 3.98 5.66 12.85
CA THR A 87 4.74 6.61 12.00
C THR A 87 4.64 6.33 10.50
N ARG A 88 3.95 5.26 10.09
CA ARG A 88 3.84 4.82 8.70
C ARG A 88 2.38 4.71 8.28
N GLN A 89 1.71 5.86 8.23
CA GLN A 89 0.35 5.98 7.70
C GLN A 89 0.41 6.39 6.23
N TRP A 90 -0.64 6.04 5.50
CA TRP A 90 -0.91 6.55 4.16
C TRP A 90 -1.51 7.94 4.28
N ASP A 91 -0.98 8.87 3.47
CA ASP A 91 -1.56 10.19 3.30
C ASP A 91 -2.13 10.28 1.88
N GLY A 92 -3.46 10.28 1.79
CA GLY A 92 -4.20 10.26 0.53
C GLY A 92 -5.52 9.50 0.65
N GLU A 93 -6.31 9.55 -0.42
CA GLU A 93 -7.61 8.90 -0.47
C GLU A 93 -7.48 7.46 -0.98
N ILE A 94 -8.13 6.52 -0.29
CA ILE A 94 -8.31 5.13 -0.75
C ILE A 94 -9.80 4.95 -0.97
N GLU A 95 -10.23 4.79 -2.22
CA GLU A 95 -11.65 4.68 -2.55
C GLU A 95 -12.18 3.26 -2.34
N ALA A 96 -11.35 2.25 -2.63
CA ALA A 96 -11.73 0.86 -2.52
C ALA A 96 -10.51 -0.07 -2.47
N LEU A 97 -10.66 -1.22 -1.82
CA LEU A 97 -9.68 -2.31 -1.82
C LEU A 97 -10.38 -3.64 -2.10
N ARG A 98 -9.75 -4.46 -2.95
CA ARG A 98 -10.12 -5.86 -3.12
C ARG A 98 -8.89 -6.76 -2.97
N VAL A 99 -9.02 -7.81 -2.16
CA VAL A 99 -8.04 -8.90 -2.07
C VAL A 99 -8.70 -10.19 -2.55
N VAL A 100 -7.99 -10.95 -3.38
CA VAL A 100 -8.47 -12.17 -4.03
C VAL A 100 -7.38 -13.23 -3.94
N SER A 101 -7.77 -14.50 -3.84
CA SER A 101 -6.83 -15.62 -3.96
C SER A 101 -6.65 -16.03 -5.43
N GLY A 102 -5.44 -16.44 -5.76
CA GLY A 102 -5.11 -16.95 -7.09
C GLY A 102 -5.02 -15.88 -8.17
N TYR A 103 -4.91 -16.33 -9.42
CA TYR A 103 -4.82 -15.45 -10.57
C TYR A 103 -6.19 -14.90 -10.95
N VAL A 104 -6.25 -13.58 -11.17
CA VAL A 104 -7.42 -12.92 -11.73
C VAL A 104 -7.08 -12.46 -13.13
N SER A 105 -7.90 -12.86 -14.10
CA SER A 105 -7.77 -12.46 -15.49
C SER A 105 -8.04 -10.95 -15.68
N ASP A 106 -7.43 -10.37 -16.71
CA ASP A 106 -7.46 -8.92 -16.94
C ASP A 106 -8.88 -8.34 -17.08
N ASP A 107 -9.82 -9.11 -17.63
CA ASP A 107 -11.24 -8.74 -17.72
C ASP A 107 -11.93 -8.57 -16.35
N ARG A 108 -11.41 -9.26 -15.33
CA ARG A 108 -11.84 -9.15 -13.93
C ARG A 108 -11.00 -8.17 -13.11
N LEU A 109 -9.88 -7.69 -13.64
CA LEU A 109 -9.11 -6.56 -13.12
C LEU A 109 -9.78 -5.26 -13.56
N ASN A 110 -10.93 -4.96 -12.95
CA ASN A 110 -11.69 -3.76 -13.26
C ASN A 110 -11.35 -2.63 -12.29
N ALA A 111 -11.09 -1.42 -12.81
CA ALA A 111 -10.85 -0.24 -11.99
C ALA A 111 -12.12 0.30 -11.31
N ASP A 112 -13.31 -0.08 -11.80
CA ASP A 112 -14.61 0.27 -11.21
C ASP A 112 -14.95 -0.69 -10.06
N PRO A 113 -14.96 -0.22 -8.79
CA PRO A 113 -15.25 -1.06 -7.63
C PRO A 113 -16.67 -1.63 -7.61
N GLY A 114 -17.63 -0.98 -8.29
CA GLY A 114 -19.01 -1.44 -8.40
C GLY A 114 -19.15 -2.72 -9.23
N ARG A 115 -18.13 -3.06 -10.02
CA ARG A 115 -18.11 -4.28 -10.86
C ARG A 115 -17.43 -5.47 -10.19
N TRP A 116 -16.90 -5.30 -8.98
CA TRP A 116 -16.27 -6.38 -8.24
C TRP A 116 -17.34 -7.30 -7.64
N LYS A 117 -17.27 -8.59 -7.97
CA LYS A 117 -18.22 -9.60 -7.50
C LYS A 117 -17.79 -10.26 -6.19
N ASP A 118 -16.55 -10.77 -6.15
CA ASP A 118 -16.05 -11.61 -5.06
C ASP A 118 -14.62 -11.22 -4.67
N GLY A 119 -14.25 -11.49 -3.42
CA GLY A 119 -12.90 -11.35 -2.88
C GLY A 119 -12.82 -11.88 -1.45
N LEU A 120 -11.61 -12.23 -1.01
CA LEU A 120 -11.32 -12.49 0.40
C LEU A 120 -11.57 -11.23 1.25
N VAL A 121 -11.29 -10.07 0.66
CA VAL A 121 -11.64 -8.75 1.20
C VAL A 121 -12.22 -7.93 0.08
N VAL A 122 -13.33 -7.27 0.35
CA VAL A 122 -13.90 -6.21 -0.49
C VAL A 122 -14.27 -5.07 0.45
N TRP A 123 -13.69 -3.90 0.23
CA TRP A 123 -14.00 -2.69 0.96
C TRP A 123 -14.16 -1.53 -0.03
N ARG A 124 -15.16 -0.68 0.19
CA ARG A 124 -15.38 0.55 -0.58
C ARG A 124 -15.72 1.66 0.40
N ALA A 125 -15.15 2.84 0.21
CA ALA A 125 -15.38 4.00 1.07
C ALA A 125 -16.85 4.47 1.05
N THR A 126 -17.57 4.17 -0.03
CA THR A 126 -18.98 4.53 -0.23
C THR A 126 -19.96 3.57 0.43
N ASP A 127 -19.52 2.37 0.80
CA ASP A 127 -20.37 1.39 1.46
C ASP A 127 -20.59 1.80 2.92
N GLU A 128 -21.73 1.40 3.50
CA GLU A 128 -21.93 1.58 4.94
C GLU A 128 -20.82 0.83 5.72
N PRO A 129 -20.29 1.42 6.81
CA PRO A 129 -19.26 0.75 7.61
C PRO A 129 -19.75 -0.60 8.12
N SER A 130 -19.21 -1.68 7.55
CA SER A 130 -19.51 -3.03 8.03
C SER A 130 -18.95 -3.21 9.44
N PRO A 131 -19.68 -3.90 10.35
CA PRO A 131 -19.19 -4.18 11.70
C PRO A 131 -17.92 -5.06 11.72
N SER A 132 -17.54 -5.65 10.59
CA SER A 132 -16.26 -6.35 10.41
C SER A 132 -15.06 -5.42 10.32
N PHE A 133 -15.27 -4.11 10.12
CA PHE A 133 -14.23 -3.10 10.13
C PHE A 133 -14.31 -2.25 11.40
N THR A 134 -13.15 -1.91 11.94
CA THR A 134 -13.02 -0.96 13.04
C THR A 134 -11.95 0.05 12.68
N TRP A 135 -12.13 1.30 13.10
CA TRP A 135 -11.12 2.33 12.90
C TRP A 135 -9.93 2.07 13.82
N SER A 136 -8.75 1.88 13.24
CA SER A 136 -7.50 1.83 13.98
C SER A 136 -6.83 3.21 13.93
N GLY A 137 -7.19 4.08 14.87
CA GLY A 137 -6.46 5.30 15.16
C GLY A 137 -5.75 5.18 16.51
N VAL A 138 -4.66 5.91 16.72
CA VAL A 138 -4.28 6.25 18.09
C VAL A 138 -5.22 7.36 18.52
N GLU A 139 -6.45 7.00 18.86
CA GLU A 139 -7.21 7.77 19.85
C GLU A 139 -6.70 7.35 21.24
N GLY A 140 -5.42 7.60 21.48
CA GLY A 140 -4.97 7.96 22.81
C GLY A 140 -4.94 9.48 22.83
N ASP A 141 -5.26 10.09 23.97
CA ASP A 141 -4.91 11.48 24.25
C ASP A 141 -3.42 11.68 23.91
N PHE A 142 -3.12 12.06 22.67
CA PHE A 142 -1.90 12.77 22.39
C PHE A 142 -2.14 14.08 23.10
N GLU A 143 -1.44 14.30 24.22
CA GLU A 143 -1.13 15.66 24.63
C GLU A 143 -0.81 16.41 23.35
N ALA A 144 -1.65 17.39 23.01
CA ALA A 144 -1.54 18.13 21.77
C ALA A 144 -0.10 18.64 21.68
N ASN A 145 0.72 17.97 20.88
CA ASN A 145 2.09 18.40 20.66
C ASN A 145 1.95 19.79 20.06
N ASP A 146 2.53 20.78 20.75
CA ASP A 146 2.46 22.20 20.40
C ASP A 146 2.45 22.36 18.87
N PRO A 147 1.39 22.91 18.26
CA PRO A 147 1.26 23.04 16.81
C PRO A 147 2.48 23.69 16.16
N ARG A 148 3.22 24.53 16.89
CA ARG A 148 4.47 25.13 16.42
C ARG A 148 5.62 24.13 16.30
N ARG A 149 5.71 23.15 17.21
CA ARG A 149 6.70 22.06 17.14
C ARG A 149 6.40 21.10 16.01
N GLN A 150 5.12 20.82 15.76
CA GLN A 150 4.72 19.97 14.64
C GLN A 150 5.02 20.67 13.30
N ALA A 151 4.61 21.93 13.14
CA ALA A 151 4.94 22.73 11.95
C ALA A 151 6.45 22.87 11.72
N MET A 152 7.26 23.00 12.78
CA MET A 152 8.72 23.03 12.68
C MET A 152 9.29 21.68 12.24
N THR A 153 8.74 20.57 12.74
CA THR A 153 9.15 19.21 12.35
C THR A 153 8.85 18.96 10.88
N ASP A 154 7.65 19.34 10.42
CA ASP A 154 7.22 19.19 9.03
C ASP A 154 8.05 20.09 8.10
N LEU A 155 8.38 21.32 8.51
CA LEU A 155 9.29 22.20 7.79
C LEU A 155 10.70 21.60 7.69
N CYS A 156 11.24 21.06 8.79
CA CYS A 156 12.54 20.40 8.77
C CYS A 156 12.54 19.15 7.89
N GLN A 157 11.50 18.32 7.95
CA GLN A 157 11.35 17.18 7.03
C GLN A 157 11.23 17.61 5.58
N THR A 158 10.52 18.71 5.31
CA THR A 158 10.41 19.27 3.96
C THR A 158 11.78 19.75 3.48
N LEU A 159 12.52 20.53 4.28
CA LEU A 159 13.84 21.05 3.93
C LEU A 159 14.89 19.94 3.75
N LEU A 160 14.85 18.90 4.58
CA LEU A 160 15.79 17.78 4.52
C LEU A 160 15.52 16.81 3.36
N ASN A 161 14.28 16.75 2.87
CA ASN A 161 13.89 15.91 1.73
C ASN A 161 13.73 16.70 0.41
N SER A 162 13.76 18.03 0.46
CA SER A 162 13.79 18.86 -0.74
C SER A 162 15.21 18.83 -1.31
N ASN A 163 15.40 18.14 -2.42
CA ASN A 163 16.63 18.15 -3.24
C ASN A 163 16.85 19.52 -3.94
N GLU A 164 16.78 20.62 -3.22
CA GLU A 164 17.11 21.96 -3.73
C GLU A 164 18.46 22.49 -3.22
N PHE A 165 19.37 21.60 -2.81
CA PHE A 165 20.77 21.96 -2.64
C PHE A 165 21.62 21.44 -3.81
N PHE A 166 22.01 22.39 -4.66
CA PHE A 166 23.10 22.39 -5.65
C PHE A 166 22.84 21.79 -7.05
N TYR A 167 22.10 22.54 -7.87
CA TYR A 167 22.61 22.87 -9.22
C TYR A 167 22.81 24.39 -9.31
N LEU A 168 23.98 24.84 -8.83
CA LEU A 168 24.61 26.04 -9.34
C LEU A 168 25.96 25.59 -9.90
N HIS A 169 26.09 25.81 -11.22
CA HIS A 169 27.15 25.44 -12.16
C HIS A 169 28.54 25.09 -11.63
#